data_AF-A0A935A568-F1
#
_entry.id   AF-A0A935A568-F1
#
_cell.length_a   1.000
_cell.length_b   1.000
_cell.length_c   1.000
_cell.angle_alpha   90.00
_cell.angle_beta   90.00
_cell.angle_gamma   90.00
#
_symmetry.space_group_name_H-M   'P 1'
#
loop_
_entity.id
_entity.type
_entity.pdbx_description
1 polymer ?
#
loop_
_entity_poly.entity_id
_entity_poly.type
_entity_poly.pdbx_seq_one_letter_code
_entity_poly.pdbx_strand_id
1 'polypeptide(L)' 'MADQQEERIPVMQQVLDNPFLLLFLGITIPTVLYVLWGVMEIANIPVAR' A
#
# COMPACT_ATOMS: atom_id res chain seq x y z
N MET A 1 -36.09 -18.18 18.92
CA MET A 1 -34.62 -18.17 18.88
C MET A 1 -34.29 -17.50 17.56
N ALA A 2 -33.96 -16.21 17.58
CA ALA A 2 -33.75 -15.45 16.35
C ALA A 2 -32.42 -15.88 15.73
N ASP A 3 -32.44 -16.25 14.45
CA ASP A 3 -31.28 -16.65 13.66
C ASP A 3 -30.16 -15.62 13.80
N GLN A 4 -29.03 -16.07 14.35
CA GLN A 4 -27.78 -15.33 14.33
C GLN A 4 -27.26 -15.40 12.89
N GLN A 5 -27.75 -14.49 12.03
CA GLN A 5 -27.13 -14.25 10.73
C GLN A 5 -25.70 -13.81 10.99
N GLU A 6 -24.76 -14.71 10.73
CA GLU A 6 -23.34 -14.48 10.86
C GLU A 6 -22.94 -13.36 9.89
N GLU A 7 -22.90 -12.13 10.41
CA GLU A 7 -22.70 -10.93 9.63
C GLU A 7 -21.28 -10.95 9.06
N ARG A 8 -21.15 -11.20 7.76
CA ARG A 8 -19.84 -11.28 7.10
C ARG A 8 -19.15 -9.93 7.23
N ILE A 9 -18.02 -9.92 7.94
CA ILE A 9 -17.19 -8.73 8.11
C ILE A 9 -16.71 -8.26 6.72
N PRO A 10 -17.01 -7.02 6.31
CA PRO A 10 -16.62 -6.53 5.00
C PRO A 10 -15.09 -6.42 4.87
N VAL A 11 -14.57 -6.75 3.68
CA VAL A 11 -13.13 -6.87 3.41
C VAL A 11 -12.38 -5.57 3.69
N MET A 12 -12.98 -4.42 3.37
CA MET A 12 -12.37 -3.12 3.66
C MET A 12 -12.15 -2.92 5.16
N GLN A 13 -13.06 -3.42 6.00
CA GLN A 13 -12.96 -3.32 7.46
C GLN A 13 -11.81 -4.19 7.96
N GLN A 14 -11.67 -5.42 7.46
CA GLN A 14 -10.53 -6.30 7.80
C GLN A 14 -9.18 -5.70 7.42
N VAL A 15 -9.11 -4.94 6.32
CA VAL A 15 -7.89 -4.25 5.87
C VAL A 15 -7.57 -3.05 6.77
N LEU A 16 -8.58 -2.24 7.12
CA LEU A 16 -8.42 -1.07 7.98
C LEU A 16 -8.21 -1.42 9.46
N ASP A 17 -8.68 -2.58 9.91
CA ASP A 17 -8.53 -3.05 11.29
C ASP A 17 -7.16 -3.70 11.55
N ASN A 18 -6.35 -3.95 10.51
CA ASN A 18 -5.02 -4.53 10.65
C ASN A 18 -3.93 -3.44 10.60
N PRO A 19 -3.41 -2.99 11.77
CA PRO A 19 -2.45 -1.89 11.83
C PRO A 19 -1.12 -2.20 11.14
N PHE A 20 -0.69 -3.47 11.10
CA PHE A 20 0.53 -3.85 10.39
C PHE A 20 0.36 -3.80 8.88
N LEU A 21 -0.83 -4.16 8.37
CA LEU A 21 -1.15 -4.04 6.96
C LEU A 21 -1.18 -2.58 6.53
N LEU A 22 -1.78 -1.71 7.34
CA LEU A 22 -1.77 -0.26 7.12
C LEU A 22 -0.36 0.33 7.21
N LEU A 23 0.46 -0.08 8.19
CA LEU A 23 1.85 0.33 8.31
C LEU A 23 2.67 -0.10 7.09
N PHE A 24 2.53 -1.37 6.69
CA PHE A 24 3.21 -1.94 5.55
C PHE A 24 2.87 -1.17 4.27
N LEU A 25 1.58 -0.94 4.02
CA LEU A 25 1.13 -0.20 2.85
C LEU A 25 1.59 1.27 2.91
N GLY A 26 1.53 1.88 4.10
CA GLY A 26 1.95 3.26 4.35
C GLY A 26 3.44 3.51 4.12
N ILE A 27 4.30 2.52 4.34
CA ILE A 27 5.74 2.62 4.03
C ILE A 27 6.01 2.18 2.59
N THR A 28 5.42 1.06 2.16
CA THR A 28 5.71 0.46 0.85
C THR A 28 5.29 1.36 -0.30
N ILE A 29 4.11 2.01 -0.22
CA ILE A 29 3.64 2.92 -1.28
C ILE A 29 4.65 4.06 -1.53
N PRO A 30 4.98 4.93 -0.54
CA PRO A 30 5.92 6.01 -0.79
C PRO A 30 7.31 5.48 -1.14
N THR A 31 7.80 4.41 -0.50
CA THR A 31 9.11 3.84 -0.84
C THR A 31 9.17 3.44 -2.32
N VAL A 32 8.20 2.69 -2.82
CA VAL A 32 8.17 2.27 -4.23
C VAL A 32 8.05 3.48 -5.16
N LEU A 33 7.16 4.42 -4.85
CA LEU A 33 6.99 5.64 -5.66
C LEU A 33 8.28 6.47 -5.73
N TYR A 34 8.94 6.72 -4.60
CA TYR A 34 10.18 7.50 -4.56
C TYR A 34 11.34 6.77 -5.23
N VAL A 35 11.44 5.45 -5.08
CA VAL A 35 12.47 4.66 -5.77
C VAL A 35 12.26 4.72 -7.28
N LEU A 36 11.03 4.47 -7.76
CA LEU A 36 10.73 4.55 -9.19
C LEU A 36 10.98 5.95 -9.75
N TRP A 37 10.55 6.99 -9.02
CA TRP A 37 10.82 8.36 -9.39
C TRP A 37 12.32 8.66 -9.46
N GLY A 38 13.10 8.27 -8.44
CA GLY A 38 14.55 8.46 -8.42
C GLY A 38 15.27 7.70 -9.54
N VAL A 39 14.82 6.49 -9.87
CA VAL A 39 15.36 5.72 -11.00
C VAL A 39 15.08 6.43 -12.32
N MET A 40 13.85 6.94 -12.52
CA MET A 40 13.53 7.74 -13.71
C MET A 40 14.39 9.01 -13.78
N GLU A 41 14.60 9.70 -12.67
CA GLU A 41 15.45 10.89 -12.61
C GLU A 41 16.87 10.56 -13.07
N ILE A 42 17.49 9.52 -12.49
CA ILE A 42 18.86 9.09 -12.84
C ILE A 42 18.95 8.67 -14.32
N ALA A 43 17.95 7.93 -14.83
CA ALA A 43 17.94 7.48 -16.22
C ALA A 43 17.84 8.63 -17.24
N ASN A 44 17.28 9.77 -16.84
CA ASN A 44 17.17 10.97 -17.69
C ASN A 44 18.39 11.90 -17.59
N ILE A 45 19.34 11.65 -16.68
CA ILE A 45 20.57 12.45 -16.60
C ILE A 45 21.40 12.21 -17.88
N PRO A 46 21.68 13.26 -18.68
CA PRO A 46 22.50 13.12 -19.86
C PRO A 46 23.94 12.78 -19.43
N VAL A 47 24.44 11.64 -19.88
CA VAL A 47 25.84 11.27 -19.68
C VAL A 47 26.67 12.18 -20.58
N ALA A 48 27.50 13.04 -19.96
CA ALA A 48 28.39 13.93 -20.69
C ALA A 48 29.28 13.11 -21.64
N ARG A 49 29.41 13.59 -22.88
CA ARG A 49 30.16 12.94 -23.95
C ARG A 49 31.66 13.19 -23.82
#